data_AF-A0A2W1ZIL7-F1
#
_entry.id   AF-A0A2W1ZIL7-F1
#
_cell.length_a   1.000
_cell.length_b   1.000
_cell.length_c   1.000
_cell.angle_alpha   90.00
_cell.angle_beta   90.00
_cell.angle_gamma   90.00
#
_symmetry.space_group_name_H-M   'P 1'
#
loop_
_entity.id
_entity.type
_entity.pdbx_description
1 polymer ?
#
loop_
_entity_poly.entity_id
_entity_poly.type
_entity_poly.pdbx_seq_one_letter_code
_entity_poly.pdbx_strand_id
1 'polypeptide(L)'
;MTIVRRTLAAALVVVGALGFVGCTAGADPERDDPVDQDSTSEVTSSGSAPIVFAFVCDDGGVDSGGEDASETYTTYAAVWEADHTDCRAERITGTEMSAQQRAAVRATDGRASLEELAATCAERGVAPWRSSVETTAQADLAAGLLEYCPGHPDHHRLRDALAAHRG
;
A
#
# COMPACT_ATOMS: atom_id res chain seq x y z
N MET A 1 26.09 5.79 -42.76
CA MET A 1 24.81 5.98 -43.49
C MET A 1 23.95 6.95 -42.69
N THR A 2 23.60 8.07 -43.34
CA THR A 2 22.61 9.12 -43.04
C THR A 2 22.31 9.51 -41.58
N ILE A 3 22.80 10.70 -41.22
CA ILE A 3 22.40 11.54 -40.08
C ILE A 3 20.99 12.09 -40.34
N VAL A 4 20.06 11.94 -39.39
CA VAL A 4 18.81 12.74 -39.38
C VAL A 4 18.81 13.62 -38.14
N ARG A 5 18.80 14.93 -38.40
CA ARG A 5 18.71 16.02 -37.42
C ARG A 5 17.30 16.61 -37.47
N ARG A 6 16.80 16.93 -36.27
CA ARG A 6 15.94 18.08 -35.89
C ARG A 6 14.50 18.13 -36.40
N THR A 7 13.59 18.25 -35.43
CA THR A 7 12.63 19.38 -35.39
C THR A 7 12.34 19.77 -33.93
N LEU A 8 12.80 20.97 -33.57
CA LEU A 8 12.29 21.78 -32.45
C LEU A 8 11.00 22.46 -32.93
N ALA A 9 9.95 22.45 -32.10
CA ALA A 9 8.87 23.43 -32.18
C ALA A 9 8.48 23.84 -30.76
N ALA A 10 8.65 25.13 -30.49
CA ALA A 10 8.27 25.83 -29.27
C ALA A 10 6.96 26.61 -29.49
N ALA A 11 6.12 26.75 -28.46
CA ALA A 11 5.31 27.93 -28.09
C ALA A 11 4.25 27.48 -27.03
N LEU A 12 4.22 27.93 -25.76
CA LEU A 12 3.95 29.23 -25.12
C LEU A 12 2.47 29.69 -25.13
N VAL A 13 2.08 30.34 -24.01
CA VAL A 13 0.88 31.17 -23.66
C VAL A 13 -0.02 30.48 -22.60
N VAL A 14 -0.10 30.85 -21.31
CA VAL A 14 -0.27 32.10 -20.51
C VAL A 14 -1.66 32.14 -19.82
N VAL A 15 -1.61 32.18 -18.48
CA VAL A 15 -2.45 32.90 -17.49
C VAL A 15 -3.97 32.73 -17.50
N GLY A 16 -4.49 32.28 -16.35
CA GLY A 16 -5.82 32.60 -15.83
C GLY A 16 -5.76 32.69 -14.30
N ALA A 17 -5.75 33.92 -13.78
CA ALA A 17 -5.81 34.22 -12.35
C ALA A 17 -7.26 34.51 -11.90
N LEU A 18 -7.46 34.47 -10.58
CA LEU A 18 -8.51 35.09 -9.76
C LEU A 18 -9.72 34.22 -9.38
N GLY A 19 -9.85 34.02 -8.06
CA GLY A 19 -11.03 33.46 -7.43
C GLY A 19 -10.95 33.32 -5.90
N PHE A 20 -10.36 34.29 -5.19
CA PHE A 20 -10.53 34.43 -3.73
C PHE A 20 -11.83 35.19 -3.46
N VAL A 21 -12.88 34.53 -2.95
CA VAL A 21 -13.95 35.13 -2.13
C VAL A 21 -14.60 34.01 -1.32
N GLY A 22 -14.61 34.10 0.01
CA GLY A 22 -15.43 33.20 0.82
C GLY A 22 -15.13 33.07 2.32
N CYS A 23 -14.44 34.01 2.97
CA CYS A 23 -14.49 34.13 4.43
C CYS A 23 -15.89 34.60 4.83
N THR A 24 -16.68 33.75 5.48
CA THR A 24 -17.73 34.19 6.40
C THR A 24 -17.40 33.63 7.77
N ALA A 25 -16.92 34.53 8.62
CA ALA A 25 -16.80 34.35 10.04
C ALA A 25 -18.17 34.00 10.63
N GLY A 26 -18.20 32.89 11.36
CA GLY A 26 -19.25 32.57 12.33
C GLY A 26 -18.57 32.12 13.61
N ALA A 27 -17.83 33.04 14.23
CA ALA A 27 -17.35 32.87 15.60
C ALA A 27 -18.48 33.34 16.52
N ASP A 28 -19.13 32.39 17.19
CA ASP A 28 -19.90 32.61 18.40
C ASP A 28 -19.27 31.72 19.49
N PRO A 29 -18.50 32.29 20.44
CA PRO A 29 -17.95 31.55 21.56
C PRO A 29 -18.89 31.68 22.77
N GLU A 30 -19.84 30.76 22.92
CA GLU A 30 -20.65 30.70 24.14
C GLU A 30 -20.66 29.32 24.81
N ARG A 31 -20.15 29.38 26.05
CA ARG A 31 -20.26 28.46 27.20
C ARG A 31 -19.30 27.27 27.27
N ASP A 32 -18.21 27.51 27.99
CA ASP A 32 -17.63 26.57 28.95
C ASP A 32 -18.70 26.10 29.94
N ASP A 33 -19.23 24.89 29.75
CA ASP A 33 -19.82 24.09 30.82
C ASP A 33 -18.78 23.03 31.23
N PRO A 34 -18.30 23.02 32.48
CA PRO A 34 -17.43 21.97 32.99
C PRO A 34 -18.29 20.74 33.26
N VAL A 35 -18.41 19.86 32.27
CA VAL A 35 -18.96 18.52 32.47
C VAL A 35 -17.86 17.60 33.00
N ASP A 36 -18.11 17.13 34.21
CA ASP A 36 -17.35 16.19 35.03
C ASP A 36 -16.42 15.25 34.25
N GLN A 37 -15.14 15.36 34.58
CA GLN A 37 -14.13 14.33 34.37
C GLN A 37 -14.41 13.14 35.32
N ASP A 38 -15.44 12.35 35.03
CA ASP A 38 -15.57 11.00 35.59
C ASP A 38 -16.41 10.12 34.66
N SER A 39 -15.80 9.83 33.52
CA SER A 39 -16.19 8.72 32.66
C SER A 39 -14.97 8.39 31.79
N THR A 40 -13.87 7.99 32.42
CA THR A 40 -13.03 6.97 31.80
C THR A 40 -13.91 5.74 31.68
N SER A 41 -14.73 5.70 30.63
CA SER A 41 -15.25 4.44 30.11
C SER A 41 -14.02 3.59 29.93
N GLU A 42 -13.82 2.64 30.84
CA GLU A 42 -12.90 1.54 30.64
C GLU A 42 -13.40 0.86 29.38
N VAL A 43 -12.81 1.25 28.24
CA VAL A 43 -12.96 0.53 26.99
C VAL A 43 -12.24 -0.78 27.23
N THR A 44 -12.95 -1.72 27.83
CA THR A 44 -12.65 -3.14 27.68
C THR A 44 -12.88 -3.43 26.20
N SER A 45 -11.90 -3.07 25.37
CA SER A 45 -11.85 -3.48 23.98
C SER A 45 -11.51 -4.96 24.01
N SER A 46 -12.50 -5.80 24.33
CA SER A 46 -12.49 -7.22 23.99
C SER A 46 -12.64 -7.44 22.47
N GLY A 47 -12.55 -6.36 21.67
CA GLY A 47 -12.44 -6.45 20.22
C GLY A 47 -11.00 -6.79 19.84
N SER A 48 -10.81 -7.99 19.32
CA SER A 48 -9.58 -8.39 18.65
C SER A 48 -9.30 -7.40 17.50
N ALA A 49 -8.23 -6.60 17.63
CA ALA A 49 -7.80 -5.69 16.57
C ALA A 49 -7.30 -6.50 15.35
N PRO A 50 -7.52 -6.01 14.12
CA PRO A 50 -6.99 -6.67 12.93
C PRO A 50 -5.48 -6.75 12.99
N ILE A 51 -4.90 -7.82 12.47
CA ILE A 51 -3.45 -7.99 12.34
C ILE A 51 -2.87 -6.83 11.50
N VAL A 52 -1.82 -6.18 12.00
CA VAL A 52 -1.08 -5.11 11.33
C VAL A 52 0.39 -5.48 11.24
N PHE A 53 1.04 -5.12 10.13
CA PHE A 53 2.44 -5.41 9.86
C PHE A 53 3.30 -4.15 9.77
N ALA A 54 4.56 -4.28 10.17
CA ALA A 54 5.67 -3.48 9.65
C ALA A 54 6.41 -4.29 8.58
N PHE A 55 7.25 -3.62 7.79
CA PHE A 55 8.02 -4.21 6.69
C PHE A 55 9.49 -3.99 6.97
N VAL A 56 10.23 -5.08 7.12
CA VAL A 56 11.67 -5.07 7.33
C VAL A 56 12.31 -5.41 5.99
N CYS A 57 12.95 -4.43 5.37
CA CYS A 57 13.57 -4.54 4.08
C CYS A 57 15.08 -4.62 4.25
N ASP A 58 15.72 -5.55 3.54
CA ASP A 58 17.17 -5.62 3.51
C ASP A 58 17.67 -4.51 2.55
N ASP A 59 18.63 -3.71 2.98
CA ASP A 59 19.06 -2.51 2.25
C ASP A 59 19.94 -2.80 1.03
N GLY A 60 20.34 -4.07 0.84
CA GLY A 60 20.96 -4.59 -0.39
C GLY A 60 22.21 -3.83 -0.85
N GLY A 61 22.79 -3.00 0.03
CA GLY A 61 23.83 -2.04 -0.31
C GLY A 61 25.14 -2.74 -0.64
N VAL A 62 25.45 -2.87 -1.93
CA VAL A 62 26.72 -3.41 -2.45
C VAL A 62 27.96 -2.60 -2.01
N ASP A 63 27.76 -1.45 -1.35
CA ASP A 63 28.82 -0.50 -0.97
C ASP A 63 28.93 -0.21 0.54
N SER A 64 28.14 -0.86 1.39
CA SER A 64 28.19 -0.62 2.85
C SER A 64 28.90 -1.78 3.54
N GLY A 65 30.21 -1.64 3.78
CA GLY A 65 31.02 -2.59 4.56
C GLY A 65 30.69 -2.61 6.06
N GLY A 66 29.42 -2.74 6.41
CA GLY A 66 28.89 -2.79 7.77
C GLY A 66 27.74 -3.79 7.85
N GLU A 67 27.55 -4.33 9.06
CA GLU A 67 26.55 -5.36 9.43
C GLU A 67 25.20 -5.16 8.73
N ASP A 68 24.60 -6.25 8.22
CA ASP A 68 23.32 -6.32 7.49
C ASP A 68 22.32 -5.26 7.99
N ALA A 69 22.31 -4.08 7.37
CA ALA A 69 21.47 -3.00 7.80
C ALA A 69 20.07 -3.23 7.23
N SER A 70 19.08 -3.31 8.12
CA SER A 70 17.69 -3.46 7.72
C SER A 70 16.94 -2.18 8.03
N GLU A 71 16.10 -1.77 7.08
CA GLU A 71 15.22 -0.62 7.23
C GLU A 71 13.80 -1.11 7.54
N THR A 72 13.15 -0.46 8.50
CA THR A 72 11.80 -0.82 8.94
C THR A 72 10.79 0.25 8.56
N TYR A 73 9.74 -0.15 7.87
CA TYR A 73 8.65 0.69 7.39
C TYR A 73 7.33 0.27 8.02
N THR A 74 6.49 1.22 8.44
CA THR A 74 5.19 0.90 9.05
C THR A 74 4.03 0.91 8.05
N THR A 75 4.29 1.23 6.78
CA THR A 75 3.29 1.25 5.72
C THR A 75 3.90 0.77 4.39
N TYR A 76 3.11 0.07 3.58
CA TYR A 76 3.51 -0.37 2.23
C TYR A 76 3.91 0.81 1.33
N ALA A 77 3.22 1.95 1.49
CA ALA A 77 3.49 3.15 0.68
C ALA A 77 4.91 3.68 0.89
N ALA A 78 5.41 3.67 2.13
CA ALA A 78 6.77 4.08 2.42
C ALA A 78 7.80 3.11 1.79
N VAL A 79 7.51 1.81 1.74
CA VAL A 79 8.35 0.83 1.03
C VAL A 79 8.38 1.14 -0.47
N TRP A 80 7.23 1.45 -1.07
CA TRP A 80 7.16 1.85 -2.48
C TRP A 80 7.90 3.15 -2.78
N GLU A 81 7.90 4.10 -1.85
CA GLU A 81 8.66 5.36 -1.99
C GLU A 81 10.17 5.15 -1.90
N ALA A 82 10.60 4.16 -1.11
CA ALA A 82 12.00 3.77 -0.96
C ALA A 82 12.49 2.77 -2.03
N ASP A 83 11.62 2.34 -2.95
CA ASP A 83 11.94 1.41 -4.05
C ASP A 83 12.52 0.05 -3.59
N HIS A 84 12.17 -0.43 -2.39
CA HIS A 84 12.54 -1.78 -1.96
C HIS A 84 11.65 -2.86 -2.61
N THR A 85 12.26 -4.03 -2.87
CA THR A 85 11.59 -5.17 -3.51
C THR A 85 11.84 -6.50 -2.79
N ASP A 86 12.47 -6.47 -1.63
CA ASP A 86 12.76 -7.66 -0.81
C ASP A 86 12.56 -7.28 0.66
N CYS A 87 11.31 -7.45 1.11
CA CYS A 87 10.89 -7.07 2.46
C CYS A 87 10.13 -8.22 3.11
N ARG A 88 10.30 -8.37 4.41
CA ARG A 88 9.51 -9.28 5.24
C ARG A 88 8.43 -8.50 5.96
N ALA A 89 7.24 -9.08 6.07
CA ALA A 89 6.17 -8.52 6.89
C ALA A 89 6.26 -9.05 8.33
N GLU A 90 6.40 -8.15 9.29
CA GLU A 90 6.47 -8.47 10.72
C GLU A 90 5.22 -7.97 11.44
N ARG A 91 4.53 -8.87 12.13
CA ARG A 91 3.32 -8.52 12.87
C ARG A 91 3.68 -7.61 14.05
N ILE A 92 3.10 -6.41 14.08
CA ILE A 92 3.34 -5.44 15.16
C ILE A 92 2.16 -5.34 16.13
N THR A 93 0.94 -5.64 15.68
CA THR A 93 -0.26 -5.68 16.54
C THR A 93 -1.36 -6.52 15.92
N GLY A 94 -2.45 -6.71 16.67
CA GLY A 94 -3.60 -7.51 16.28
C GLY A 94 -3.36 -9.00 16.43
N THR A 95 -4.43 -9.72 16.77
CA THR A 95 -4.40 -11.17 17.00
C THR A 95 -5.31 -11.93 16.04
N GLU A 96 -6.24 -11.22 15.40
CA GLU A 96 -7.22 -11.81 14.49
C GLU A 96 -7.17 -11.16 13.12
N MET A 97 -7.47 -11.96 12.09
CA MET A 97 -7.58 -11.45 10.74
C MET A 97 -8.89 -10.66 10.56
N SER A 98 -8.80 -9.49 9.93
CA SER A 98 -9.96 -8.76 9.44
C SER A 98 -10.78 -9.59 8.43
N ALA A 99 -12.01 -9.18 8.11
CA ALA A 99 -12.81 -9.86 7.10
C ALA A 99 -12.13 -9.90 5.73
N GLN A 100 -11.51 -8.79 5.33
CA GLN A 100 -10.73 -8.68 4.10
C GLN A 100 -9.50 -9.60 4.12
N GLN A 101 -8.73 -9.58 5.21
CA GLN A 101 -7.55 -10.44 5.35
C GLN A 101 -7.91 -11.92 5.24
N ARG A 102 -9.03 -12.34 5.86
CA ARG A 102 -9.56 -13.70 5.72
C ARG A 102 -10.04 -14.01 4.30
N ALA A 103 -10.65 -13.05 3.62
CA ALA A 103 -11.08 -13.21 2.24
C ALA A 103 -9.88 -13.38 1.30
N ALA A 104 -8.84 -12.56 1.49
CA ALA A 104 -7.62 -12.62 0.72
C ALA A 104 -6.90 -13.95 0.87
N VAL A 105 -6.65 -14.41 2.11
CA VAL A 105 -6.02 -15.71 2.36
C VAL A 105 -6.86 -16.84 1.74
N ARG A 106 -8.19 -16.79 1.88
CA ARG A 106 -9.08 -17.78 1.27
C ARG A 106 -9.02 -17.78 -0.26
N ALA A 107 -8.89 -16.62 -0.89
CA ALA A 107 -8.79 -16.50 -2.34
C ALA A 107 -7.51 -17.15 -2.90
N THR A 108 -6.49 -17.35 -2.06
CA THR A 108 -5.27 -18.10 -2.44
C THR A 108 -5.43 -19.62 -2.40
N ASP A 109 -6.56 -20.12 -1.92
CA ASP A 109 -6.78 -21.54 -1.60
C ASP A 109 -5.71 -22.06 -0.61
N GLY A 110 -5.31 -21.21 0.33
CA GLY A 110 -4.28 -21.53 1.33
C GLY A 110 -2.84 -21.56 0.80
N ARG A 111 -2.59 -21.10 -0.43
CA ARG A 111 -1.22 -21.05 -1.01
C ARG A 111 -0.36 -19.91 -0.47
N ALA A 112 -0.96 -18.88 0.11
CA ALA A 112 -0.23 -17.84 0.81
C ALA A 112 -0.85 -17.55 2.17
N SER A 113 0.03 -17.36 3.14
CA SER A 113 -0.25 -16.79 4.44
C SER A 113 -0.58 -15.30 4.35
N LEU A 114 -1.07 -14.74 5.45
CA LEU A 114 -1.34 -13.31 5.53
C LEU A 114 -0.04 -12.50 5.47
N GLU A 115 1.01 -13.00 6.12
CA GLU A 115 2.36 -12.45 6.14
C GLU A 115 2.95 -12.38 4.71
N GLU A 116 2.81 -13.43 3.91
CA GLU A 116 3.29 -13.45 2.52
C GLU A 116 2.51 -12.46 1.64
N LEU A 117 1.19 -12.37 1.81
CA LEU A 117 0.37 -11.37 1.10
C LEU A 117 0.76 -9.94 1.51
N ALA A 118 1.08 -9.72 2.79
CA ALA A 118 1.53 -8.44 3.31
C ALA A 118 2.89 -8.03 2.74
N ALA A 119 3.87 -8.93 2.77
CA ALA A 119 5.20 -8.72 2.22
C ALA A 119 5.12 -8.40 0.71
N THR A 120 4.39 -9.23 -0.03
CA THR A 120 4.23 -9.03 -1.48
C THR A 120 3.51 -7.71 -1.82
N CYS A 121 2.55 -7.27 -1.00
CA CYS A 121 1.90 -5.95 -1.17
C CYS A 121 2.87 -4.78 -0.99
N ALA A 122 3.95 -4.95 -0.23
CA ALA A 122 4.98 -3.93 -0.08
C ALA A 122 5.94 -3.84 -1.28
N GLU A 123 5.96 -4.84 -2.16
CA GLU A 123 6.84 -4.87 -3.33
C GLU A 123 6.20 -4.23 -4.56
N ARG A 124 6.92 -3.34 -5.25
CA ARG A 124 6.50 -2.75 -6.53
C ARG A 124 7.44 -3.17 -7.65
N GLY A 125 6.97 -3.23 -8.89
CA GLY A 125 7.91 -3.37 -10.01
C GLY A 125 8.37 -4.81 -10.29
N VAL A 126 7.97 -5.78 -9.47
CA VAL A 126 8.44 -7.18 -9.53
C VAL A 126 7.28 -8.17 -9.67
N ALA A 127 7.63 -9.47 -9.76
CA ALA A 127 6.64 -10.53 -9.69
C ALA A 127 6.05 -10.62 -8.26
N PRO A 128 4.78 -11.03 -8.09
CA PRO A 128 3.83 -11.42 -9.12
C PRO A 128 3.14 -10.23 -9.81
N TRP A 129 3.19 -9.02 -9.24
CA TRP A 129 2.47 -7.84 -9.72
C TRP A 129 2.67 -7.51 -11.20
N ARG A 130 3.87 -7.77 -11.73
CA ARG A 130 4.22 -7.47 -13.12
C ARG A 130 4.37 -8.69 -14.03
N SER A 131 4.19 -9.90 -13.52
CA SER A 131 4.31 -11.13 -14.32
C SER A 131 2.99 -11.52 -14.96
N SER A 132 3.05 -12.39 -15.97
CA SER A 132 1.88 -13.11 -16.50
C SER A 132 1.33 -14.08 -15.44
N VAL A 133 0.03 -14.39 -15.56
CA VAL A 133 -0.62 -15.47 -14.80
C VAL A 133 -0.81 -16.66 -15.74
N GLU A 134 -0.03 -17.71 -15.54
CA GLU A 134 0.05 -18.86 -16.45
C GLU A 134 -0.49 -20.14 -15.81
N THR A 135 -0.50 -20.19 -14.49
CA THR A 135 -0.91 -21.36 -13.71
C THR A 135 -2.04 -21.01 -12.76
N THR A 136 -2.80 -22.03 -12.34
CA THR A 136 -3.83 -21.88 -11.31
C THR A 136 -3.24 -21.37 -9.99
N ALA A 137 -2.04 -21.82 -9.61
CA ALA A 137 -1.37 -21.35 -8.40
C ALA A 137 -1.07 -19.84 -8.44
N GLN A 138 -0.59 -19.33 -9.59
CA GLN A 138 -0.40 -17.90 -9.80
C GLN A 138 -1.75 -17.16 -9.82
N ALA A 139 -2.80 -17.75 -10.38
CA ALA A 139 -4.12 -17.14 -10.43
C ALA A 139 -4.74 -16.97 -9.03
N ASP A 140 -4.55 -17.95 -8.16
CA ASP A 140 -5.05 -17.91 -6.78
C ASP A 140 -4.22 -16.95 -5.92
N LEU A 141 -2.89 -16.93 -6.07
CA LEU A 141 -2.05 -15.89 -5.45
C LEU A 141 -2.46 -14.48 -5.92
N ALA A 142 -2.65 -14.30 -7.22
CA ALA A 142 -3.09 -13.02 -7.78
C ALA A 142 -4.45 -12.58 -7.24
N ALA A 143 -5.40 -13.51 -7.12
CA ALA A 143 -6.72 -13.24 -6.53
C ALA A 143 -6.60 -12.81 -5.05
N GLY A 144 -5.75 -13.47 -4.27
CA GLY A 144 -5.46 -13.07 -2.89
C GLY A 144 -4.86 -11.67 -2.77
N LEU A 145 -3.89 -11.33 -3.63
CA LEU A 145 -3.25 -10.02 -3.63
C LEU A 145 -4.18 -8.87 -4.03
N LEU A 146 -5.05 -9.10 -5.01
CA LEU A 146 -6.06 -8.12 -5.43
C LEU A 146 -7.08 -7.84 -4.31
N GLU A 147 -7.42 -8.85 -3.51
CA GLU A 147 -8.28 -8.68 -2.33
C GLU A 147 -7.55 -7.99 -1.18
N TYR A 148 -6.29 -8.35 -0.93
CA TYR A 148 -5.48 -7.82 0.17
C TYR A 148 -5.05 -6.37 -0.03
N CYS A 149 -4.62 -6.02 -1.25
CA CYS A 149 -3.88 -4.78 -1.54
C CYS A 149 -4.56 -3.96 -2.67
N PRO A 150 -5.80 -3.46 -2.49
CA PRO A 150 -6.53 -2.77 -3.55
C PRO A 150 -5.87 -1.44 -3.99
N GLY A 151 -5.03 -0.85 -3.14
CA GLY A 151 -4.28 0.38 -3.42
C GLY A 151 -2.92 0.18 -4.09
N HIS A 152 -2.55 -1.06 -4.46
CA HIS A 152 -1.23 -1.33 -5.02
C HIS A 152 -0.99 -0.59 -6.35
N PRO A 153 0.18 0.02 -6.60
CA PRO A 153 0.46 0.73 -7.85
C PRO A 153 0.31 -0.12 -9.12
N ASP A 154 0.67 -1.40 -9.05
CA ASP A 154 0.55 -2.36 -10.17
C ASP A 154 -0.79 -3.16 -10.12
N HIS A 155 -1.76 -2.76 -9.29
CA HIS A 155 -3.03 -3.51 -9.09
C HIS A 155 -3.79 -3.77 -10.39
N HIS A 156 -3.99 -2.74 -11.22
CA HIS A 156 -4.72 -2.88 -12.48
C HIS A 156 -4.08 -3.89 -13.42
N ARG A 157 -2.74 -3.91 -13.48
CA ARG A 157 -2.00 -4.85 -14.31
C ARG A 157 -2.23 -6.30 -13.87
N LEU A 158 -2.11 -6.57 -12.57
CA LEU A 158 -2.32 -7.92 -12.04
C LEU A 158 -3.77 -8.38 -12.25
N ARG A 159 -4.74 -7.49 -12.08
CA ARG A 159 -6.15 -7.76 -12.37
C ARG A 159 -6.37 -8.14 -13.84
N ASP A 160 -5.78 -7.40 -14.76
CA ASP A 160 -5.92 -7.66 -16.20
C ASP A 160 -5.22 -8.97 -16.59
N ALA A 161 -4.07 -9.29 -16.00
CA ALA A 161 -3.38 -10.57 -16.19
C ALA A 161 -4.20 -11.76 -15.68
N LEU A 162 -4.84 -11.62 -14.51
CA LEU A 162 -5.74 -12.63 -13.95
C LEU A 162 -6.99 -12.82 -14.82
N ALA A 163 -7.57 -11.74 -15.34
CA ALA A 163 -8.70 -11.80 -16.25
C ALA A 163 -8.32 -12.55 -17.55
N ALA A 164 -7.18 -12.21 -18.15
CA ALA A 164 -6.68 -12.89 -19.35
C ALA A 164 -6.48 -14.40 -19.15
N HIS A 165 -6.04 -14.83 -17.96
CA HIS A 165 -5.91 -16.25 -17.61
C HIS A 165 -7.27 -16.98 -17.54
N ARG A 166 -8.33 -16.30 -17.10
CA ARG A 166 -9.65 -16.89 -16.87
C ARG A 166 -10.53 -16.95 -18.12
N GLY A 167 -10.15 -16.25 -19.20
CA GLY A 167 -10.93 -16.14 -20.45
C GLY A 167 -12.09 -15.15 -20.34
#